data_AF-A0A0M3QNA6-F1
#
_entry.id   AF-A0A0M3QNA6-F1
#
_cell.length_a   1.000
_cell.length_b   1.000
_cell.length_c   1.000
_cell.angle_alpha   90.00
_cell.angle_beta   90.00
_cell.angle_gamma   90.00
#
_symmetry.space_group_name_H-M   'P 1'
#
loop_
_entity.id
_entity.type
_entity.pdbx_description
1 polymer ?
#
loop_
_entity_poly.entity_id
_entity_poly.type
_entity_poly.pdbx_seq_one_letter_code
_entity_poly.pdbx_strand_id
1 'polypeptide(L)'
;MNKAPLPLPAEHIPPGAADWRTPDAQRWLAAVPARWAHPLWAVLALVAAGVWYMEGSPAAACTSAAPCGTDWPGLLMAVVLVLTLYWVWRQPRLALAGLAAGLVGFAEDGGFTESFGEPYALAHPVAAAFAAAGLVHRLALAGRQRALALEAAGEVRQPLPGAARTFRRGRFSFGLAALLLAVAGFGYWQAQQVADAYEERAARATQLSGQVVALDRGDEDADFVKVEADGRTHRIETAFPENFPEGSTVDLVVDGDWVALVAEPYDAFGWELLVLGGLVGGLAFFANGVDGRTRSVRLRRGPLPVLKVLVREDHEDGRTWVYAADDPEALRPVLHFHSMAAFEDEDEEQGEEGAEGVDDDADAVDLAKFRQILNGEDPPPPLREAVLYGAPCTGAEVALAARPDEETPEVLVECSVTAVKPAVPKLLRSRSKSPAEGTGRKGPRRPVEEIAASMTPTDGLRVWKAHGLSRAVGVGLLLVQGGGMWAMLDDGFSWTWLWLVIGLPWLMTAVATALTWRITADRDGLWVTGAWRVRRIEWDAITAVRHSEDGIRIGTGKGSDNVELSPTGWAWLERRLGREPYAERAAEELRALQLGPELRPAEEAPAARQGMPVGPPLVALSVLWGAAVLLL
;
A
#
# COMPACT_ATOMS: atom_id res chain seq x y z
N MET A 1 27.61 23.38 -10.70
CA MET A 1 28.25 22.70 -11.85
C MET A 1 27.64 21.31 -11.93
N ASN A 2 26.86 21.01 -12.98
CA ASN A 2 26.33 19.65 -13.15
C ASN A 2 27.49 18.74 -13.58
N LYS A 3 27.78 17.71 -12.77
CA LYS A 3 28.74 16.67 -13.16
C LYS A 3 28.25 16.01 -14.46
N ALA A 4 29.17 15.70 -15.36
CA ALA A 4 28.88 14.89 -16.54
C ALA A 4 28.28 13.53 -16.11
N PRO A 5 27.47 12.88 -16.95
CA PRO A 5 26.98 11.54 -16.65
C PRO A 5 28.15 10.59 -16.38
N LEU A 6 27.97 9.70 -15.41
CA LEU A 6 28.92 8.65 -15.08
C LEU A 6 29.02 7.69 -16.28
N PRO A 7 30.16 7.60 -16.99
CA PRO A 7 30.25 6.82 -18.21
C PRO A 7 30.23 5.32 -17.91
N LEU A 8 29.65 4.56 -18.83
CA LEU A 8 29.72 3.09 -18.83
C LEU A 8 30.97 2.66 -19.61
N PRO A 9 31.83 1.76 -19.07
CA PRO A 9 33.01 1.31 -19.79
C PRO A 9 32.64 0.67 -21.14
N ALA A 10 33.44 0.95 -22.18
CA ALA A 10 33.13 0.56 -23.55
C ALA A 10 33.02 -0.96 -23.75
N GLU A 11 33.72 -1.75 -22.94
CA GLU A 11 33.64 -3.22 -22.93
C GLU A 11 32.28 -3.77 -22.47
N HIS A 12 31.54 -3.00 -21.67
CA HIS A 12 30.20 -3.35 -21.21
C HIS A 12 29.09 -2.75 -22.10
N ILE A 13 29.45 -2.01 -23.14
CA ILE A 13 28.53 -1.53 -24.17
C ILE A 13 28.52 -2.54 -25.31
N PRO A 14 27.41 -3.25 -25.55
CA PRO A 14 27.35 -4.21 -26.63
C PRO A 14 27.58 -3.54 -27.99
N PRO A 15 28.33 -4.17 -28.92
CA PRO A 15 28.59 -3.60 -30.23
C PRO A 15 27.28 -3.40 -30.97
N GLY A 16 27.12 -2.20 -31.55
CA GLY A 16 25.91 -1.82 -32.29
C GLY A 16 24.70 -1.45 -31.43
N ALA A 17 24.85 -1.32 -30.10
CA ALA A 17 23.78 -0.77 -29.25
C ALA A 17 23.45 0.68 -29.66
N ALA A 18 22.18 0.92 -30.00
CA ALA A 18 21.69 2.21 -30.47
C ALA A 18 21.43 3.18 -29.31
N ASP A 19 21.71 4.46 -29.52
CA ASP A 19 21.36 5.52 -28.58
C ASP A 19 19.85 5.75 -28.60
N TRP A 20 19.18 5.68 -27.44
CA TRP A 20 17.78 6.08 -27.38
C TRP A 20 17.67 7.60 -27.35
N ARG A 21 17.52 8.21 -28.53
CA ARG A 21 17.54 9.67 -28.69
C ARG A 21 16.21 10.31 -28.29
N THR A 22 16.26 11.58 -27.94
CA THR A 22 15.11 12.39 -27.49
C THR A 22 13.92 12.32 -28.45
N PRO A 23 14.07 12.41 -29.78
CA PRO A 23 12.94 12.28 -30.70
C PRO A 23 12.23 10.92 -30.61
N ASP A 24 12.99 9.82 -30.48
CA ASP A 24 12.45 8.47 -30.39
C ASP A 24 11.77 8.23 -29.03
N ALA A 25 12.38 8.73 -27.96
CA ALA A 25 11.81 8.72 -26.62
C ALA A 25 10.49 9.52 -26.55
N GLN A 26 10.42 10.66 -27.24
CA GLN A 26 9.19 11.47 -27.32
C GLN A 26 8.10 10.79 -28.16
N ARG A 27 8.46 10.15 -29.29
CA ARG A 27 7.51 9.33 -30.05
C ARG A 27 6.94 8.20 -29.19
N TRP A 28 7.78 7.55 -28.40
CA TRP A 28 7.38 6.50 -27.46
C TRP A 28 6.45 7.01 -26.34
N LEU A 29 6.77 8.18 -25.76
CA LEU A 29 5.94 8.85 -24.76
C LEU A 29 4.59 9.33 -25.31
N ALA A 30 4.54 9.75 -26.57
CA ALA A 30 3.29 10.15 -27.23
C ALA A 30 2.32 8.96 -27.40
N ALA A 31 2.83 7.73 -27.37
CA ALA A 31 2.04 6.49 -27.46
C ALA A 31 1.49 6.01 -26.10
N VAL A 32 1.39 6.87 -25.08
CA VAL A 32 0.83 6.53 -23.75
C VAL A 32 -0.71 6.53 -23.78
N PRO A 33 -1.38 5.67 -22.98
CA PRO A 33 -2.84 5.67 -22.85
C PRO A 33 -3.46 7.04 -22.58
N ALA A 34 -4.56 7.31 -23.28
CA ALA A 34 -5.34 8.51 -23.07
C ALA A 34 -5.95 8.54 -21.66
N ARG A 35 -6.16 9.74 -21.11
CA ARG A 35 -6.62 9.94 -19.72
C ARG A 35 -7.98 9.27 -19.41
N TRP A 36 -8.87 9.18 -20.39
CA TRP A 36 -10.17 8.52 -20.22
C TRP A 36 -10.03 7.01 -19.97
N ALA A 37 -8.98 6.37 -20.51
CA ALA A 37 -8.70 4.95 -20.34
C ALA A 37 -7.93 4.66 -19.03
N HIS A 38 -7.81 5.64 -18.13
CA HIS A 38 -7.20 5.42 -16.83
C HIS A 38 -8.02 4.41 -16.01
N PRO A 39 -7.40 3.41 -15.35
CA PRO A 39 -8.11 2.34 -14.62
C PRO A 39 -9.15 2.84 -13.61
N LEU A 40 -8.86 3.98 -12.96
CA LEU A 40 -9.76 4.62 -12.00
C LEU A 40 -11.17 4.82 -12.55
N TRP A 41 -11.32 5.32 -13.79
CA TRP A 41 -12.64 5.60 -14.35
C TRP A 41 -13.43 4.34 -14.60
N ALA A 42 -12.76 3.28 -15.09
CA ALA A 42 -13.39 1.98 -15.27
C ALA A 42 -13.82 1.36 -13.94
N VAL A 43 -12.98 1.43 -12.90
CA VAL A 43 -13.33 0.95 -11.56
C VAL A 43 -14.49 1.73 -10.97
N LEU A 44 -14.48 3.07 -11.04
CA LEU A 44 -15.57 3.90 -10.54
C LEU A 44 -16.88 3.60 -11.28
N ALA A 45 -16.85 3.42 -12.60
CA ALA A 45 -18.04 3.07 -13.37
C ALA A 45 -18.59 1.69 -12.98
N LEU A 46 -17.72 0.68 -12.81
CA LEU A 46 -18.12 -0.67 -12.41
C LEU A 46 -18.68 -0.71 -10.98
N VAL A 47 -18.04 -0.02 -10.04
CA VAL A 47 -18.51 0.07 -8.64
C VAL A 47 -19.83 0.83 -8.57
N ALA A 48 -19.95 1.97 -9.24
CA ALA A 48 -21.20 2.73 -9.26
C ALA A 48 -22.35 1.94 -9.90
N ALA A 49 -22.07 1.20 -10.99
CA ALA A 49 -23.06 0.31 -11.61
C ALA A 49 -23.46 -0.83 -10.67
N GLY A 50 -22.51 -1.44 -9.95
CA GLY A 50 -22.80 -2.47 -8.96
C GLY A 50 -23.66 -1.95 -7.79
N VAL A 51 -23.33 -0.78 -7.24
CA VAL A 51 -24.13 -0.15 -6.18
C VAL A 51 -25.54 0.19 -6.66
N TRP A 52 -25.67 0.76 -7.86
CA TRP A 52 -26.99 1.06 -8.43
C TRP A 52 -27.81 -0.21 -8.70
N TYR A 53 -27.15 -1.29 -9.13
CA TYR A 53 -27.81 -2.58 -9.30
C TYR A 53 -28.30 -3.16 -7.96
N MET A 54 -27.48 -3.13 -6.91
CA MET A 54 -27.89 -3.59 -5.58
C MET A 54 -29.06 -2.78 -4.99
N GLU A 55 -29.08 -1.46 -5.22
CA GLU A 55 -30.18 -0.60 -4.78
C GLU A 55 -31.47 -0.84 -5.59
N GLY A 56 -31.33 -1.10 -6.90
CA GLY A 56 -32.46 -1.34 -7.80
C GLY A 56 -33.03 -2.76 -7.75
N SER A 57 -32.27 -3.72 -7.23
CA SER A 57 -32.64 -5.14 -7.12
C SER A 57 -32.53 -5.59 -5.66
N PRO A 58 -33.56 -5.32 -4.83
CA PRO A 58 -33.56 -5.75 -3.44
C PRO A 58 -33.49 -7.27 -3.35
N ALA A 59 -32.68 -7.77 -2.41
CA ALA A 59 -32.54 -9.20 -2.17
C ALA A 59 -33.90 -9.83 -1.87
N ALA A 60 -34.15 -11.01 -2.43
CA ALA A 60 -35.37 -11.76 -2.14
C ALA A 60 -35.38 -12.16 -0.66
N ALA A 61 -36.53 -11.98 0.01
CA ALA A 61 -36.69 -12.40 1.40
C ALA A 61 -36.48 -13.91 1.55
N CYS A 62 -35.82 -14.31 2.63
CA CYS A 62 -35.61 -15.71 2.99
C CYS A 62 -36.96 -16.39 3.23
N THR A 63 -37.20 -17.56 2.63
CA THR A 63 -38.45 -18.32 2.84
C THR A 63 -38.16 -19.80 3.06
N SER A 64 -39.11 -20.56 3.61
CA SER A 64 -38.97 -22.01 3.73
C SER A 64 -38.75 -22.73 2.38
N ALA A 65 -39.22 -22.13 1.27
CA ALA A 65 -39.05 -22.68 -0.09
C ALA A 65 -37.72 -22.28 -0.75
N ALA A 66 -37.12 -21.18 -0.29
CA ALA A 66 -35.83 -20.66 -0.74
C ALA A 66 -35.07 -20.12 0.49
N PRO A 67 -34.46 -21.02 1.28
CA PRO A 67 -33.79 -20.63 2.52
C PRO A 67 -32.50 -19.87 2.23
N CYS A 68 -32.16 -18.92 3.10
CA CYS A 68 -30.91 -18.18 3.06
C CYS A 68 -29.80 -19.03 3.68
N GLY A 69 -29.28 -19.97 2.90
CA GLY A 69 -28.04 -20.70 3.20
C GLY A 69 -26.87 -20.17 2.38
N THR A 70 -25.75 -20.88 2.39
CA THR A 70 -24.57 -20.45 1.64
C THR A 70 -24.80 -20.54 0.12
N ASP A 71 -24.74 -19.38 -0.54
CA ASP A 71 -24.75 -19.25 -2.00
C ASP A 71 -23.33 -19.29 -2.58
N TRP A 72 -22.79 -20.51 -2.76
CA TRP A 72 -21.46 -20.69 -3.35
C TRP A 72 -21.33 -20.11 -4.77
N PRO A 73 -22.30 -20.30 -5.70
CA PRO A 73 -22.29 -19.64 -7.00
C PRO A 73 -22.22 -18.12 -6.92
N GLY A 74 -23.06 -17.48 -6.10
CA GLY A 74 -23.04 -16.02 -5.90
C GLY A 74 -21.74 -15.54 -5.28
N LEU A 75 -21.19 -16.28 -4.31
CA LEU A 75 -19.88 -15.99 -3.73
C LEU A 75 -18.76 -16.05 -4.77
N LEU A 76 -18.75 -17.08 -5.64
CA LEU A 76 -17.78 -17.20 -6.72
C LEU A 76 -17.92 -16.04 -7.71
N MET A 77 -19.14 -15.60 -8.02
CA MET A 77 -19.36 -14.41 -8.84
C MET A 77 -18.81 -13.15 -8.17
N ALA A 78 -19.03 -12.98 -6.86
CA ALA A 78 -18.46 -11.88 -6.08
C ALA A 78 -16.92 -11.88 -6.14
N VAL A 79 -16.27 -13.05 -6.02
CA VAL A 79 -14.82 -13.22 -6.21
C VAL A 79 -14.40 -12.71 -7.59
N VAL A 80 -15.10 -13.10 -8.66
CA VAL A 80 -14.81 -12.65 -10.04
C VAL A 80 -14.95 -11.14 -10.18
N LEU A 81 -16.01 -10.54 -9.64
CA LEU A 81 -16.24 -9.10 -9.71
C LEU A 81 -15.14 -8.31 -8.99
N VAL A 82 -14.80 -8.70 -7.75
CA VAL A 82 -13.74 -8.04 -6.96
C VAL A 82 -12.36 -8.21 -7.61
N LEU A 83 -12.02 -9.42 -8.08
CA LEU A 83 -10.77 -9.66 -8.81
C LEU A 83 -10.69 -8.87 -10.10
N THR A 84 -11.81 -8.71 -10.81
CA THR A 84 -11.85 -7.92 -12.04
C THR A 84 -11.46 -6.47 -11.78
N LEU A 85 -11.94 -5.86 -10.69
CA LEU A 85 -11.52 -4.51 -10.29
C LEU A 85 -10.01 -4.42 -10.06
N TYR A 86 -9.43 -5.41 -9.38
CA TYR A 86 -7.99 -5.51 -9.18
C TYR A 86 -7.22 -5.67 -10.51
N TRP A 87 -7.69 -6.55 -11.40
CA TRP A 87 -7.06 -6.81 -12.68
C TRP A 87 -7.18 -5.64 -13.65
N VAL A 88 -8.24 -4.83 -13.59
CA VAL A 88 -8.37 -3.60 -14.39
C VAL A 88 -7.14 -2.70 -14.16
N TRP A 89 -6.61 -2.66 -12.93
CA TRP A 89 -5.38 -1.93 -12.63
C TRP A 89 -4.12 -2.65 -13.11
N ARG A 90 -3.98 -3.93 -12.75
CA ARG A 90 -2.70 -4.65 -12.83
C ARG A 90 -2.51 -5.47 -14.10
N GLN A 91 -3.56 -6.13 -14.59
CA GLN A 91 -3.49 -7.15 -15.64
C GLN A 91 -4.65 -7.02 -16.65
N PRO A 92 -4.52 -6.16 -17.68
CA PRO A 92 -5.62 -5.87 -18.60
C PRO A 92 -6.20 -7.08 -19.35
N ARG A 93 -5.39 -8.11 -19.58
CA ARG A 93 -5.85 -9.34 -20.25
C ARG A 93 -6.76 -10.19 -19.37
N LEU A 94 -6.42 -10.34 -18.08
CA LEU A 94 -7.27 -11.04 -17.14
C LEU A 94 -8.54 -10.24 -16.84
N ALA A 95 -8.43 -8.91 -16.78
CA ALA A 95 -9.59 -8.03 -16.60
C ALA A 95 -10.64 -8.22 -17.71
N LEU A 96 -10.22 -8.39 -18.98
CA LEU A 96 -11.16 -8.69 -20.07
C LEU A 96 -11.87 -10.04 -19.88
N ALA A 97 -11.15 -11.06 -19.41
CA ALA A 97 -11.76 -12.35 -19.10
C ALA A 97 -12.73 -12.27 -17.92
N GLY A 98 -12.37 -11.51 -16.86
CA GLY A 98 -13.22 -11.26 -15.71
C GLY A 98 -14.49 -10.47 -16.05
N LEU A 99 -14.38 -9.45 -16.91
CA LEU A 99 -15.55 -8.72 -17.44
C LEU A 99 -16.47 -9.64 -18.24
N ALA A 100 -15.91 -10.52 -19.08
CA ALA A 100 -16.70 -11.48 -19.83
C ALA A 100 -17.42 -12.48 -18.91
N ALA A 101 -16.74 -12.99 -17.89
CA ALA A 101 -17.34 -13.87 -16.88
C ALA A 101 -18.45 -13.16 -16.09
N GLY A 102 -18.24 -11.91 -15.67
CA GLY A 102 -19.26 -11.10 -15.00
C GLY A 102 -20.50 -10.86 -15.88
N LEU A 103 -20.32 -10.62 -17.18
CA LEU A 103 -21.44 -10.48 -18.13
C LEU A 103 -22.19 -11.79 -18.36
N VAL A 104 -21.50 -12.94 -18.31
CA VAL A 104 -22.16 -14.26 -18.38
C VAL A 104 -23.00 -14.50 -17.12
N GLY A 105 -22.47 -14.25 -15.93
CA GLY A 105 -23.25 -14.32 -14.68
C GLY A 105 -24.46 -13.41 -14.70
N PHE A 106 -24.26 -12.14 -15.10
CA PHE A 106 -25.34 -11.19 -15.29
C PHE A 106 -26.42 -11.66 -16.29
N ALA A 107 -26.05 -12.45 -17.29
CA ALA A 107 -27.00 -13.04 -18.23
C ALA A 107 -27.78 -14.23 -17.63
N GLU A 108 -27.10 -15.08 -16.86
CA GLU A 108 -27.70 -16.23 -16.18
C GLU A 108 -28.77 -15.79 -15.18
N ASP A 109 -28.55 -14.67 -14.50
CA ASP A 109 -29.52 -14.07 -13.56
C ASP A 109 -30.68 -13.34 -14.26
N GLY A 110 -30.75 -13.34 -15.60
CA GLY A 110 -31.79 -12.64 -16.34
C GLY A 110 -31.58 -11.12 -16.44
N GLY A 111 -30.42 -10.59 -16.04
CA GLY A 111 -30.13 -9.15 -16.05
C GLY A 111 -30.28 -8.50 -17.43
N PHE A 112 -30.05 -9.23 -18.52
CA PHE A 112 -30.29 -8.73 -19.88
C PHE A 112 -31.77 -8.60 -20.23
N THR A 113 -32.66 -9.41 -19.67
CA THR A 113 -34.10 -9.23 -19.89
C THR A 113 -34.63 -8.06 -19.07
N GLU A 114 -34.13 -7.88 -17.85
CA GLU A 114 -34.44 -6.71 -17.00
C GLU A 114 -33.91 -5.39 -17.58
N SER A 115 -32.77 -5.44 -18.28
CA SER A 115 -32.15 -4.29 -18.96
C SER A 115 -33.07 -3.61 -19.99
N PHE A 116 -34.10 -4.29 -20.50
CA PHE A 116 -35.08 -3.67 -21.40
C PHE A 116 -36.21 -2.93 -20.67
N GLY A 117 -36.41 -3.20 -19.37
CA GLY A 117 -37.46 -2.62 -18.54
C GLY A 117 -36.96 -1.54 -17.58
N GLU A 118 -35.74 -1.70 -17.04
CA GLU A 118 -35.25 -0.89 -15.94
C GLU A 118 -33.87 -0.26 -16.23
N PRO A 119 -33.67 1.06 -15.97
CA PRO A 119 -32.43 1.74 -16.32
C PRO A 119 -31.22 1.30 -15.48
N TYR A 120 -31.42 0.80 -14.26
CA TYR A 120 -30.34 0.33 -13.40
C TYR A 120 -29.69 -0.96 -13.93
N ALA A 121 -30.47 -1.83 -14.58
CA ALA A 121 -29.97 -3.08 -15.16
C ALA A 121 -29.04 -2.82 -16.37
N LEU A 122 -29.23 -1.72 -17.10
CA LEU A 122 -28.32 -1.31 -18.19
C LEU A 122 -26.97 -0.76 -17.70
N ALA A 123 -26.84 -0.37 -16.43
CA ALA A 123 -25.63 0.29 -15.93
C ALA A 123 -24.42 -0.65 -15.97
N HIS A 124 -24.59 -1.92 -15.57
CA HIS A 124 -23.51 -2.92 -15.55
C HIS A 124 -22.93 -3.21 -16.95
N PRO A 125 -23.72 -3.57 -17.99
CA PRO A 125 -23.17 -3.84 -19.32
C PRO A 125 -22.52 -2.60 -19.96
N VAL A 126 -23.05 -1.40 -19.71
CA VAL A 126 -22.44 -0.14 -20.19
C VAL A 126 -21.09 0.11 -19.51
N ALA A 127 -21.01 -0.07 -18.18
CA ALA A 127 -19.77 0.06 -17.44
C ALA A 127 -18.73 -0.99 -17.87
N ALA A 128 -19.15 -2.24 -18.10
CA ALA A 128 -18.30 -3.31 -18.61
C ALA A 128 -17.77 -3.01 -20.01
N ALA A 129 -18.61 -2.49 -20.91
CA ALA A 129 -18.19 -2.07 -22.25
C ALA A 129 -17.19 -0.90 -22.21
N PHE A 130 -17.42 0.10 -21.35
CA PHE A 130 -16.50 1.21 -21.15
C PHE A 130 -15.15 0.72 -20.60
N ALA A 131 -15.16 -0.16 -19.60
CA ALA A 131 -13.96 -0.78 -19.05
C ALA A 131 -13.19 -1.58 -20.13
N ALA A 132 -13.89 -2.42 -20.90
CA ALA A 132 -13.30 -3.19 -21.99
C ALA A 132 -12.65 -2.29 -23.05
N ALA A 133 -13.32 -1.21 -23.48
CA ALA A 133 -12.76 -0.23 -24.41
C ALA A 133 -11.47 0.41 -23.88
N GLY A 134 -11.44 0.79 -22.60
CA GLY A 134 -10.24 1.32 -21.94
C GLY A 134 -9.09 0.31 -21.87
N LEU A 135 -9.39 -0.96 -21.58
CA LEU A 135 -8.42 -2.05 -21.52
C LEU A 135 -7.81 -2.35 -22.90
N VAL A 136 -8.65 -2.45 -23.94
CA VAL A 136 -8.21 -2.65 -25.33
C VAL A 136 -7.33 -1.49 -25.80
N HIS A 137 -7.72 -0.24 -25.50
CA HIS A 137 -6.92 0.94 -25.81
C HIS A 137 -5.53 0.89 -25.17
N ARG A 138 -5.46 0.51 -23.88
CA ARG A 138 -4.18 0.35 -23.16
C ARG A 138 -3.30 -0.74 -23.76
N LEU A 139 -3.88 -1.88 -24.11
CA LEU A 139 -3.16 -2.99 -24.73
C LEU A 139 -2.62 -2.62 -26.12
N ALA A 140 -3.42 -1.93 -26.93
CA ALA A 140 -3.02 -1.46 -28.25
C ALA A 140 -1.85 -0.47 -28.16
N LEU A 141 -1.91 0.47 -27.21
CA LEU A 141 -0.86 1.46 -27.01
C LEU A 141 0.42 0.88 -26.41
N ALA A 142 0.33 -0.09 -25.50
CA ALA A 142 1.49 -0.87 -25.07
C ALA A 142 2.14 -1.63 -26.24
N GLY A 143 1.35 -2.12 -27.19
CA GLY A 143 1.82 -2.71 -28.44
C GLY A 143 2.57 -1.70 -29.33
N ARG A 144 2.02 -0.48 -29.50
CA ARG A 144 2.68 0.60 -30.24
C ARG A 144 3.99 1.04 -29.59
N GLN A 145 4.00 1.21 -28.26
CA GLN A 145 5.22 1.52 -27.51
C GLN A 145 6.30 0.46 -27.73
N ARG A 146 5.93 -0.82 -27.70
CA ARG A 146 6.86 -1.92 -27.98
C ARG A 146 7.42 -1.83 -29.41
N ALA A 147 6.59 -1.54 -30.41
CA ALA A 147 7.03 -1.39 -31.79
C ALA A 147 8.02 -0.22 -31.95
N LEU A 148 7.73 0.94 -31.35
CA LEU A 148 8.61 2.11 -31.37
C LEU A 148 9.94 1.85 -30.66
N ALA A 149 9.92 1.12 -29.54
CA ALA A 149 11.14 0.74 -28.85
C ALA A 149 12.01 -0.22 -29.67
N LEU A 150 11.39 -1.14 -30.42
CA LEU A 150 12.09 -2.04 -31.33
C LEU A 150 12.67 -1.29 -32.54
N GLU A 151 11.95 -0.30 -33.08
CA GLU A 151 12.44 0.59 -34.15
C GLU A 151 13.67 1.38 -33.68
N ALA A 152 13.61 1.97 -32.47
CA ALA A 152 14.73 2.72 -31.89
C ALA A 152 15.96 1.85 -31.60
N ALA A 153 15.76 0.58 -31.21
CA ALA A 153 16.86 -0.34 -30.91
C ALA A 153 17.54 -0.90 -32.17
N GLY A 154 16.95 -0.73 -33.35
CA GLY A 154 17.48 -1.28 -34.61
C GLY A 154 17.45 -2.81 -34.68
N GLU A 155 18.33 -3.38 -35.51
CA GLU A 155 18.39 -4.83 -35.78
C GLU A 155 19.23 -5.62 -34.77
N VAL A 156 20.08 -4.95 -34.00
CA VAL A 156 21.02 -5.61 -33.08
C VAL A 156 20.27 -6.29 -31.94
N ARG A 157 20.60 -7.54 -31.66
CA ARG A 157 20.06 -8.32 -30.56
C ARG A 157 21.18 -8.95 -29.76
N GLN A 158 21.11 -8.85 -28.44
CA GLN A 158 22.14 -9.35 -27.52
C GLN A 158 21.54 -10.30 -26.49
N PRO A 159 22.27 -11.35 -26.08
CA PRO A 159 21.82 -12.19 -24.99
C PRO A 159 21.73 -11.39 -23.68
N LEU A 160 20.81 -11.80 -22.80
CA LEU A 160 20.72 -11.24 -21.45
C LEU A 160 22.02 -11.54 -20.66
N PRO A 161 22.58 -10.56 -19.92
CA PRO A 161 23.76 -10.77 -19.07
C PRO A 161 23.59 -11.94 -18.09
N GLY A 162 24.69 -12.60 -17.72
CA GLY A 162 24.73 -13.78 -16.83
C GLY A 162 23.99 -13.52 -15.52
N ALA A 163 24.43 -12.49 -14.78
CA ALA A 163 23.79 -11.98 -13.57
C ALA A 163 22.26 -11.86 -13.64
N ALA A 164 21.69 -11.33 -14.74
CA ALA A 164 20.23 -11.18 -14.85
C ALA A 164 19.47 -12.50 -15.06
N ARG A 165 20.16 -13.60 -15.38
CA ARG A 165 19.50 -14.91 -15.59
C ARG A 165 19.12 -15.59 -14.28
N THR A 166 19.91 -15.41 -13.23
CA THR A 166 19.72 -16.00 -11.88
C THR A 166 18.54 -15.36 -11.15
N PHE A 167 18.16 -14.13 -11.51
CA PHE A 167 17.04 -13.41 -10.90
C PHE A 167 15.69 -14.17 -11.05
N ARG A 168 15.15 -14.67 -9.92
CA ARG A 168 13.89 -15.44 -9.86
C ARG A 168 12.75 -14.61 -9.27
N ARG A 169 11.85 -14.14 -10.12
CA ARG A 169 10.65 -13.39 -9.70
C ARG A 169 9.44 -14.30 -9.47
N GLY A 170 8.63 -13.95 -8.46
CA GLY A 170 7.31 -14.54 -8.22
C GLY A 170 7.24 -15.64 -7.14
N ARG A 171 8.37 -16.12 -6.59
CA ARG A 171 8.37 -17.14 -5.52
C ARG A 171 7.59 -16.70 -4.28
N PHE A 172 7.86 -15.49 -3.80
CA PHE A 172 7.14 -14.91 -2.66
C PHE A 172 5.62 -14.82 -2.92
N SER A 173 5.24 -14.38 -4.13
CA SER A 173 3.82 -14.30 -4.51
C SER A 173 3.15 -15.67 -4.56
N PHE A 174 3.85 -16.73 -4.99
CA PHE A 174 3.30 -18.09 -4.94
C PHE A 174 3.16 -18.62 -3.50
N GLY A 175 4.12 -18.33 -2.62
CA GLY A 175 4.03 -18.70 -1.20
C GLY A 175 2.81 -18.06 -0.53
N LEU A 176 2.60 -16.75 -0.75
CA LEU A 176 1.45 -16.05 -0.21
C LEU A 176 0.12 -16.50 -0.85
N ALA A 177 0.12 -16.82 -2.15
CA ALA A 177 -1.04 -17.38 -2.82
C ALA A 177 -1.45 -18.73 -2.23
N ALA A 178 -0.49 -19.63 -2.01
CA ALA A 178 -0.75 -20.94 -1.41
C ALA A 178 -1.33 -20.82 0.00
N LEU A 179 -0.77 -19.92 0.82
CA LEU A 179 -1.27 -19.66 2.17
C LEU A 179 -2.73 -19.16 2.14
N LEU A 180 -3.03 -18.16 1.32
CA LEU A 180 -4.39 -17.58 1.26
C LEU A 180 -5.42 -18.54 0.66
N LEU A 181 -5.03 -19.36 -0.32
CA LEU A 181 -5.89 -20.42 -0.85
C LEU A 181 -6.12 -21.54 0.19
N ALA A 182 -5.14 -21.85 1.03
CA ALA A 182 -5.33 -22.78 2.14
C ALA A 182 -6.29 -22.22 3.20
N VAL A 183 -6.20 -20.91 3.50
CA VAL A 183 -7.17 -20.21 4.35
C VAL A 183 -8.58 -20.29 3.75
N ALA A 184 -8.74 -20.02 2.45
CA ALA A 184 -10.04 -20.18 1.78
C ALA A 184 -10.55 -21.63 1.83
N GLY A 185 -9.69 -22.63 1.60
CA GLY A 185 -10.05 -24.03 1.70
C GLY A 185 -10.49 -24.43 3.11
N PHE A 186 -9.84 -23.88 4.15
CA PHE A 186 -10.24 -24.06 5.54
C PHE A 186 -11.59 -23.41 5.84
N GLY A 187 -11.83 -22.18 5.37
CA GLY A 187 -13.12 -21.51 5.50
C GLY A 187 -14.26 -22.27 4.85
N TYR A 188 -14.03 -22.77 3.63
CA TYR A 188 -14.99 -23.61 2.91
C TYR A 188 -15.29 -24.88 3.71
N TRP A 189 -14.24 -25.56 4.20
CA TRP A 189 -14.42 -26.76 5.02
C TRP A 189 -15.23 -26.48 6.29
N GLN A 190 -14.97 -25.38 6.99
CA GLN A 190 -15.73 -24.99 8.18
C GLN A 190 -17.19 -24.66 7.87
N ALA A 191 -17.45 -23.90 6.80
CA ALA A 191 -18.82 -23.61 6.35
C ALA A 191 -19.60 -24.91 6.05
N GLN A 192 -18.96 -25.87 5.38
CA GLN A 192 -19.56 -27.17 5.11
C GLN A 192 -19.84 -27.97 6.39
N GLN A 193 -18.93 -27.95 7.38
CA GLN A 193 -19.18 -28.60 8.67
C GLN A 193 -20.39 -28.02 9.41
N VAL A 194 -20.61 -26.69 9.34
CA VAL A 194 -21.79 -26.03 9.91
C VAL A 194 -23.06 -26.47 9.18
N ALA A 195 -23.04 -26.47 7.85
CA ALA A 195 -24.16 -26.90 7.02
C ALA A 195 -24.52 -28.38 7.25
N ASP A 196 -23.53 -29.27 7.22
CA ASP A 196 -23.70 -30.71 7.45
C ASP A 196 -24.27 -30.98 8.85
N ALA A 197 -23.76 -30.30 9.88
CA ALA A 197 -24.25 -30.43 11.25
C ALA A 197 -25.71 -29.96 11.39
N TYR A 198 -26.11 -28.91 10.68
CA TYR A 198 -27.50 -28.48 10.60
C TYR A 198 -28.36 -29.53 9.91
N GLU A 199 -27.97 -30.01 8.73
CA GLU A 199 -28.76 -30.99 7.97
C GLU A 199 -28.97 -32.30 8.75
N GLU A 200 -27.92 -32.82 9.39
CA GLU A 200 -28.01 -34.02 10.22
C GLU A 200 -28.96 -33.84 11.41
N ARG A 201 -28.96 -32.65 12.01
CA ARG A 201 -29.83 -32.34 13.15
C ARG A 201 -31.26 -32.10 12.71
N ALA A 202 -31.46 -31.33 11.63
CA ALA A 202 -32.76 -31.05 11.04
C ALA A 202 -33.47 -32.34 10.57
N ALA A 203 -32.72 -33.33 10.06
CA ALA A 203 -33.28 -34.62 9.66
C ALA A 203 -33.89 -35.44 10.81
N ARG A 204 -33.47 -35.19 12.06
CA ARG A 204 -33.98 -35.86 13.27
C ARG A 204 -35.02 -35.03 14.03
N ALA A 205 -35.17 -33.77 13.65
CA ALA A 205 -35.98 -32.79 14.35
C ALA A 205 -37.44 -32.79 13.90
N THR A 206 -38.32 -32.25 14.74
CA THR A 206 -39.74 -32.06 14.43
C THR A 206 -39.96 -30.72 13.74
N GLN A 207 -40.66 -30.72 12.60
CA GLN A 207 -41.06 -29.50 11.90
C GLN A 207 -42.36 -28.95 12.51
N LEU A 208 -42.38 -27.66 12.81
CA LEU A 208 -43.53 -26.94 13.36
C LEU A 208 -43.74 -25.64 12.58
N SER A 209 -44.98 -25.21 12.39
CA SER A 209 -45.28 -23.87 11.89
C SER A 209 -45.79 -23.02 13.05
N GLY A 210 -45.26 -21.80 13.19
CA GLY A 210 -45.61 -20.87 14.26
C GLY A 210 -45.90 -19.46 13.75
N GLN A 211 -46.50 -18.63 14.61
CA GLN A 211 -46.70 -17.21 14.32
C GLN A 211 -45.68 -16.34 15.03
N VAL A 212 -45.14 -15.35 14.31
CA VAL A 212 -44.25 -14.35 14.88
C VAL A 212 -45.06 -13.41 15.77
N VAL A 213 -44.77 -13.39 17.07
CA VAL A 213 -45.52 -12.60 18.06
C VAL A 213 -44.83 -11.28 18.38
N ALA A 214 -43.50 -11.25 18.35
CA ALA A 214 -42.73 -10.06 18.59
C ALA A 214 -41.34 -10.15 17.94
N LEU A 215 -40.84 -9.00 17.50
CA LEU A 215 -39.45 -8.79 17.13
C LEU A 215 -38.72 -8.16 18.31
N ASP A 216 -37.70 -8.84 18.83
CA ASP A 216 -36.85 -8.36 19.89
C ASP A 216 -35.55 -7.88 19.26
N ARG A 217 -35.54 -6.60 18.87
CA ARG A 217 -34.30 -5.94 18.44
C ARG A 217 -33.49 -5.65 19.69
N GLY A 218 -32.44 -6.45 19.91
CA GLY A 218 -31.55 -6.26 21.04
C GLY A 218 -30.83 -4.92 20.97
N ASP A 219 -30.38 -4.41 22.12
CA ASP A 219 -29.35 -3.36 22.17
C ASP A 219 -27.94 -3.95 21.89
N GLU A 220 -27.80 -5.29 21.88
CA GLU A 220 -26.60 -6.09 21.57
C GLU A 220 -26.73 -6.79 20.20
N ASP A 221 -25.59 -7.19 19.62
CA ASP A 221 -25.30 -7.55 18.22
C ASP A 221 -26.14 -8.65 17.51
N ALA A 222 -27.22 -9.14 18.12
CA ALA A 222 -28.09 -10.15 17.54
C ALA A 222 -29.58 -9.80 17.67
N ASP A 223 -30.29 -9.83 16.54
CA ASP A 223 -31.74 -9.67 16.50
C ASP A 223 -32.44 -11.00 16.77
N PHE A 224 -33.54 -10.97 17.52
CA PHE A 224 -34.30 -12.18 17.85
C PHE A 224 -35.75 -12.08 17.41
N VAL A 225 -36.28 -13.18 16.88
CA VAL A 225 -37.70 -13.35 16.58
C VAL A 225 -38.33 -14.25 17.65
N LYS A 226 -39.44 -13.81 18.23
CA LYS A 226 -40.26 -14.62 19.15
C LYS A 226 -41.40 -15.24 18.38
N VAL A 227 -41.39 -16.57 18.28
CA VAL A 227 -42.38 -17.35 17.53
C VAL A 227 -43.20 -18.20 18.51
N GLU A 228 -44.52 -18.12 18.43
CA GLU A 228 -45.41 -19.00 19.17
C GLU A 228 -45.78 -20.21 18.30
N ALA A 229 -45.42 -21.40 18.77
CA ALA A 229 -45.70 -22.69 18.13
C ALA A 229 -46.01 -23.74 19.19
N ASP A 230 -47.01 -24.59 18.94
CA ASP A 230 -47.43 -25.67 19.86
C ASP A 230 -47.67 -25.22 21.32
N GLY A 231 -48.22 -24.01 21.50
CA GLY A 231 -48.49 -23.43 22.83
C GLY A 231 -47.24 -23.03 23.62
N ARG A 232 -46.06 -22.95 22.98
CA ARG A 232 -44.80 -22.46 23.55
C ARG A 232 -44.28 -21.28 22.75
N THR A 233 -43.59 -20.37 23.42
CA THR A 233 -42.87 -19.27 22.77
C THR A 233 -41.40 -19.66 22.63
N HIS A 234 -40.91 -19.66 21.40
CA HIS A 234 -39.53 -19.90 21.04
C HIS A 234 -38.85 -18.56 20.72
N ARG A 235 -37.66 -18.34 21.28
CA ARG A 235 -36.81 -17.19 20.96
C ARG A 235 -35.70 -17.68 20.04
N ILE A 236 -35.60 -17.11 18.85
CA ILE A 236 -34.70 -17.58 17.79
C ILE A 236 -33.91 -16.38 17.29
N GLU A 237 -32.60 -16.54 17.14
CA GLU A 237 -31.72 -15.55 16.53
C GLU A 237 -32.01 -15.46 15.02
N THR A 238 -32.01 -14.24 14.47
CA THR A 238 -32.24 -14.00 13.04
C THR A 238 -31.28 -12.96 12.51
N ALA A 239 -30.84 -13.15 11.26
CA ALA A 239 -29.99 -12.18 10.56
C ALA A 239 -30.81 -11.09 9.86
N PHE A 240 -32.08 -11.37 9.53
CA PHE A 240 -32.94 -10.46 8.75
C PHE A 240 -34.32 -10.30 9.43
N PRO A 241 -34.42 -9.58 10.55
CA PRO A 241 -35.69 -9.38 11.25
C PRO A 241 -36.76 -8.70 10.38
N GLU A 242 -36.37 -7.90 9.39
CA GLU A 242 -37.27 -7.27 8.42
C GLU A 242 -38.04 -8.28 7.55
N ASN A 243 -37.52 -9.50 7.38
CA ASN A 243 -38.17 -10.55 6.58
C ASN A 243 -39.31 -11.24 7.35
N PHE A 244 -39.41 -11.03 8.67
CA PHE A 244 -40.36 -11.73 9.55
C PHE A 244 -41.21 -10.74 10.35
N PRO A 245 -42.15 -10.01 9.70
CA PRO A 245 -43.02 -9.08 10.40
C PRO A 245 -43.94 -9.79 11.40
N GLU A 246 -44.34 -9.08 12.45
CA GLU A 246 -45.29 -9.59 13.44
C GLU A 246 -46.60 -10.07 12.77
N GLY A 247 -47.09 -11.23 13.20
CA GLY A 247 -48.26 -11.91 12.63
C GLY A 247 -47.98 -12.76 11.39
N SER A 248 -46.73 -12.78 10.88
CA SER A 248 -46.33 -13.71 9.81
C SER A 248 -46.22 -15.15 10.33
N THR A 249 -46.45 -16.11 9.44
CA THR A 249 -46.27 -17.54 9.72
C THR A 249 -44.88 -17.96 9.25
N VAL A 250 -44.13 -18.63 10.12
CA VAL A 250 -42.79 -19.14 9.84
C VAL A 250 -42.69 -20.62 10.18
N ASP A 251 -41.87 -21.36 9.43
CA ASP A 251 -41.58 -22.76 9.71
C ASP A 251 -40.32 -22.89 10.56
N LEU A 252 -40.41 -23.75 11.56
CA LEU A 252 -39.41 -24.02 12.58
C LEU A 252 -39.01 -25.48 12.55
N VAL A 253 -37.77 -25.71 12.94
CA VAL A 253 -37.22 -27.05 13.19
C VAL A 253 -36.83 -27.12 14.66
N VAL A 254 -37.38 -28.10 15.40
CA VAL A 254 -37.19 -28.24 16.85
C VAL A 254 -36.62 -29.61 17.20
N ASP A 255 -35.50 -29.63 17.93
CA ASP A 255 -34.84 -30.84 18.45
C ASP A 255 -34.39 -30.63 19.91
N GLY A 256 -35.27 -30.99 20.85
CA GLY A 256 -35.07 -30.74 22.28
C GLY A 256 -35.12 -29.25 22.60
N ASP A 257 -34.03 -28.72 23.14
CA ASP A 257 -33.89 -27.28 23.47
C ASP A 257 -33.40 -26.45 22.27
N TRP A 258 -33.03 -27.10 21.16
CA TRP A 258 -32.57 -26.42 19.94
C TRP A 258 -33.75 -26.10 19.03
N VAL A 259 -33.77 -24.87 18.51
CA VAL A 259 -34.79 -24.35 17.59
C VAL A 259 -34.10 -23.50 16.53
N ALA A 260 -34.45 -23.71 15.26
CA ALA A 260 -33.99 -22.89 14.15
C ALA A 260 -35.13 -22.57 13.18
N LEU A 261 -35.00 -21.47 12.45
CA LEU A 261 -35.88 -21.10 11.35
C LEU A 261 -35.53 -21.94 10.11
N VAL A 262 -36.53 -22.50 9.43
CA VAL A 262 -36.28 -23.19 8.14
C VAL A 262 -35.75 -22.21 7.09
N ALA A 263 -36.23 -20.96 7.13
CA ALA A 263 -35.83 -19.89 6.22
C ALA A 263 -34.38 -19.41 6.44
N GLU A 264 -33.85 -19.54 7.66
CA GLU A 264 -32.48 -19.16 8.06
C GLU A 264 -31.83 -20.36 8.78
N PRO A 265 -31.37 -21.36 8.02
CA PRO A 265 -31.00 -22.67 8.57
C PRO A 265 -29.75 -22.60 9.47
N TYR A 266 -28.74 -21.82 9.09
CA TYR A 266 -27.49 -21.67 9.82
C TYR A 266 -26.82 -20.35 9.44
N ASP A 267 -25.94 -19.85 10.31
CA ASP A 267 -25.05 -18.73 9.98
C ASP A 267 -23.66 -19.26 9.59
N ALA A 268 -23.28 -19.03 8.34
CA ALA A 268 -21.93 -19.29 7.81
C ALA A 268 -21.24 -18.01 7.31
N PHE A 269 -21.81 -16.83 7.57
CA PHE A 269 -21.37 -15.57 6.96
C PHE A 269 -19.90 -15.25 7.24
N GLY A 270 -19.45 -15.47 8.48
CA GLY A 270 -18.04 -15.29 8.85
C GLY A 270 -17.08 -16.20 8.05
N TRP A 271 -17.50 -17.44 7.77
CA TRP A 271 -16.73 -18.38 6.96
C TRP A 271 -16.75 -18.01 5.49
N GLU A 272 -17.89 -17.55 4.97
CA GLU A 272 -18.04 -17.05 3.60
C GLU A 272 -17.14 -15.84 3.32
N LEU A 273 -17.07 -14.87 4.24
CA LEU A 273 -16.15 -13.75 4.14
C LEU A 273 -14.68 -14.20 4.11
N LEU A 274 -14.33 -15.22 4.89
CA LEU A 274 -12.99 -15.79 4.90
C LEU A 274 -12.67 -16.49 3.58
N VAL A 275 -13.63 -17.23 2.99
CA VAL A 275 -13.48 -17.82 1.64
C VAL A 275 -13.32 -16.73 0.58
N LEU A 276 -14.17 -15.71 0.58
CA LEU A 276 -14.11 -14.57 -0.35
C LEU A 276 -12.74 -13.88 -0.27
N GLY A 277 -12.32 -13.48 0.92
CA GLY A 277 -11.03 -12.81 1.14
C GLY A 277 -9.84 -13.68 0.76
N GLY A 278 -9.86 -14.96 1.14
CA GLY A 278 -8.81 -15.92 0.82
C GLY A 278 -8.71 -16.21 -0.69
N LEU A 279 -9.84 -16.38 -1.39
CA LEU A 279 -9.86 -16.60 -2.84
C LEU A 279 -9.42 -15.35 -3.60
N VAL A 280 -9.94 -14.16 -3.27
CA VAL A 280 -9.55 -12.91 -3.91
C VAL A 280 -8.05 -12.65 -3.70
N GLY A 281 -7.56 -12.74 -2.47
CA GLY A 281 -6.15 -12.54 -2.18
C GLY A 281 -5.26 -13.61 -2.84
N GLY A 282 -5.63 -14.88 -2.67
CA GLY A 282 -4.91 -16.03 -3.21
C GLY A 282 -4.77 -15.98 -4.73
N LEU A 283 -5.87 -15.75 -5.45
CA LEU A 283 -5.88 -15.65 -6.92
C LEU A 283 -5.15 -14.39 -7.42
N ALA A 284 -5.25 -13.26 -6.71
CA ALA A 284 -4.50 -12.05 -7.06
C ALA A 284 -2.97 -12.27 -6.96
N PHE A 285 -2.50 -12.89 -5.86
CA PHE A 285 -1.09 -13.22 -5.69
C PHE A 285 -0.62 -14.30 -6.65
N PHE A 286 -1.46 -15.30 -6.94
CA PHE A 286 -1.17 -16.31 -7.94
C PHE A 286 -0.97 -15.69 -9.32
N ALA A 287 -1.92 -14.84 -9.75
CA ALA A 287 -1.83 -14.11 -11.02
C ALA A 287 -0.57 -13.22 -11.09
N ASN A 288 -0.19 -12.56 -9.99
CA ASN A 288 1.05 -11.78 -9.91
C ASN A 288 2.31 -12.66 -10.05
N GLY A 289 2.31 -13.82 -9.39
CA GLY A 289 3.41 -14.80 -9.49
C GLY A 289 3.58 -15.34 -10.90
N VAL A 290 2.47 -15.72 -11.56
CA VAL A 290 2.46 -16.17 -12.96
C VAL A 290 2.91 -15.06 -13.90
N ASP A 291 2.41 -13.83 -13.73
CA ASP A 291 2.82 -12.68 -14.54
C ASP A 291 4.31 -12.36 -14.39
N GLY A 292 4.85 -12.33 -13.16
CA GLY A 292 6.29 -12.15 -12.93
C GLY A 292 7.14 -13.30 -13.50
N ARG A 293 6.67 -14.55 -13.39
CA ARG A 293 7.37 -15.71 -13.97
C ARG A 293 7.35 -15.68 -15.49
N THR A 294 6.22 -15.36 -16.10
CA THR A 294 6.10 -15.32 -17.57
C THR A 294 6.92 -14.19 -18.18
N ARG A 295 6.98 -13.02 -17.53
CA ARG A 295 7.82 -11.90 -17.98
C ARG A 295 9.30 -12.19 -17.82
N SER A 296 9.74 -12.75 -16.70
CA SER A 296 11.15 -13.12 -16.52
C SER A 296 11.59 -14.22 -17.49
N VAL A 297 10.72 -15.18 -17.79
CA VAL A 297 10.97 -16.18 -18.85
C VAL A 297 11.04 -15.53 -20.23
N ARG A 298 10.19 -14.54 -20.54
CA ARG A 298 10.27 -13.79 -21.81
C ARG A 298 11.57 -13.02 -21.95
N LEU A 299 12.05 -12.40 -20.87
CA LEU A 299 13.33 -11.71 -20.85
C LEU A 299 14.50 -12.68 -21.09
N ARG A 300 14.38 -13.93 -20.65
CA ARG A 300 15.39 -14.99 -20.87
C ARG A 300 15.26 -15.74 -22.20
N ARG A 301 14.17 -15.59 -22.95
CA ARG A 301 13.79 -16.50 -24.06
C ARG A 301 14.54 -16.29 -25.39
N GLY A 302 15.57 -15.44 -25.41
CA GLY A 302 16.43 -15.27 -26.57
C GLY A 302 17.12 -13.90 -26.59
N PRO A 303 17.82 -13.59 -27.69
CA PRO A 303 18.46 -12.29 -27.87
C PRO A 303 17.45 -11.12 -27.79
N LEU A 304 17.79 -10.10 -27.02
CA LEU A 304 16.96 -8.93 -26.71
C LEU A 304 17.42 -7.70 -27.48
N PRO A 305 16.51 -6.77 -27.82
CA PRO A 305 16.90 -5.43 -28.27
C PRO A 305 17.63 -4.69 -27.15
N VAL A 306 18.57 -3.84 -27.54
CA VAL A 306 19.44 -3.11 -26.62
C VAL A 306 19.39 -1.61 -26.95
N LEU A 307 19.21 -0.79 -25.92
CA LEU A 307 19.18 0.66 -26.01
C LEU A 307 20.16 1.28 -25.03
N LYS A 308 20.97 2.23 -25.46
CA LYS A 308 21.76 3.08 -24.57
C LYS A 308 20.89 4.21 -24.06
N VAL A 309 20.93 4.42 -22.75
CA VAL A 309 20.06 5.35 -22.03
C VAL A 309 20.83 6.03 -20.91
N LEU A 310 20.27 7.11 -20.39
CA LEU A 310 20.73 7.70 -19.13
C LEU A 310 19.76 7.32 -18.01
N VAL A 311 20.28 6.99 -16.83
CA VAL A 311 19.47 6.58 -15.68
C VAL A 311 19.84 7.34 -14.42
N ARG A 312 18.83 7.61 -13.60
CA ARG A 312 19.03 8.17 -12.27
C ARG A 312 18.04 7.52 -11.32
N GLU A 313 18.54 7.08 -10.18
CA GLU A 313 17.68 6.61 -9.10
C GLU A 313 17.09 7.80 -8.33
N ASP A 314 15.83 7.69 -7.93
CA ASP A 314 15.17 8.68 -7.10
C ASP A 314 15.53 8.46 -5.65
N HIS A 315 16.02 9.50 -4.98
CA HIS A 315 16.47 9.39 -3.60
C HIS A 315 15.31 9.24 -2.61
N GLU A 316 14.09 9.67 -2.97
CA GLU A 316 12.91 9.59 -2.11
C GLU A 316 12.17 8.24 -2.25
N ASP A 317 11.99 7.77 -3.49
CA ASP A 317 11.15 6.60 -3.81
C ASP A 317 11.95 5.34 -4.21
N GLY A 318 13.29 5.41 -4.35
CA GLY A 318 14.13 4.30 -4.84
C GLY A 318 13.80 3.88 -6.27
N ARG A 319 13.23 4.79 -7.08
CA ARG A 319 12.80 4.50 -8.45
C ARG A 319 13.88 4.85 -9.44
N THR A 320 14.16 3.92 -10.34
CA THR A 320 15.02 4.15 -11.48
C THR A 320 14.24 4.89 -12.57
N TRP A 321 14.62 6.14 -12.82
CA TRP A 321 14.13 6.96 -13.91
C TRP A 321 15.07 6.84 -15.11
N VAL A 322 14.50 6.67 -16.29
CA VAL A 322 15.23 6.53 -17.56
C VAL A 322 15.00 7.77 -18.42
N TYR A 323 16.08 8.28 -18.99
CA TYR A 323 16.17 9.47 -19.84
C TYR A 323 16.79 9.09 -21.18
N ALA A 324 16.59 9.94 -22.18
CA ALA A 324 17.22 9.76 -23.48
C ALA A 324 18.76 9.92 -23.38
N ALA A 325 19.50 9.23 -24.24
CA ALA A 325 20.97 9.25 -24.24
C ALA A 325 21.56 10.65 -24.51
N ASP A 326 20.81 11.50 -25.21
CA ASP A 326 21.16 12.88 -25.57
C ASP A 326 20.57 13.93 -24.61
N ASP A 327 20.05 13.53 -23.44
CA ASP A 327 19.55 14.41 -22.37
C ASP A 327 20.48 14.38 -21.13
N PRO A 328 21.71 14.93 -21.22
CA PRO A 328 22.69 14.89 -20.12
C PRO A 328 22.26 15.70 -18.89
N GLU A 329 21.26 16.57 -19.04
CA GLU A 329 20.70 17.35 -17.95
C GLU A 329 19.58 16.60 -17.21
N ALA A 330 19.13 15.45 -17.73
CA ALA A 330 18.04 14.65 -17.20
C ALA A 330 16.76 15.47 -16.97
N LEU A 331 16.41 16.32 -17.94
CA LEU A 331 15.24 17.19 -17.86
C LEU A 331 13.94 16.47 -18.20
N ARG A 332 14.01 15.44 -19.04
CA ARG A 332 12.84 14.81 -19.67
C ARG A 332 12.82 13.31 -19.36
N PRO A 333 12.29 12.91 -18.19
CA PRO A 333 12.13 11.49 -17.89
C PRO A 333 11.19 10.84 -18.91
N VAL A 334 11.52 9.62 -19.33
CA VAL A 334 10.79 8.86 -20.35
C VAL A 334 9.96 7.75 -19.70
N LEU A 335 10.57 6.97 -18.82
CA LEU A 335 9.91 5.91 -18.09
C LEU A 335 10.55 5.70 -16.72
N HIS A 336 9.88 4.94 -15.87
CA HIS A 336 10.37 4.60 -14.55
C HIS A 336 9.94 3.19 -14.11
N PHE A 337 10.74 2.60 -13.23
CA PHE A 337 10.49 1.33 -12.55
C PHE A 337 11.34 1.26 -11.27
N HIS A 338 11.03 0.31 -10.39
CA HIS A 338 11.93 -0.10 -9.31
C HIS A 338 12.79 -1.24 -9.82
N SER A 339 14.10 -1.17 -9.59
CA SER A 339 15.06 -2.21 -9.90
C SER A 339 15.69 -2.78 -8.64
N MET A 340 16.26 -3.97 -8.75
CA MET A 340 17.14 -4.57 -7.74
C MET A 340 18.37 -5.14 -8.44
N ALA A 341 19.50 -5.11 -7.76
CA ALA A 341 20.72 -5.78 -8.19
C ALA A 341 20.46 -7.27 -8.45
N ALA A 342 21.05 -7.79 -9.52
CA ALA A 342 21.14 -9.22 -9.77
C ALA A 342 22.61 -9.62 -9.56
N PHE A 343 22.82 -10.63 -8.72
CA PHE A 343 24.15 -11.16 -8.41
C PHE A 343 24.39 -12.43 -9.24
N GLU A 344 25.63 -12.64 -9.69
CA GLU A 344 26.05 -13.93 -10.19
C GLU A 344 26.22 -14.83 -8.97
N ASP A 345 25.40 -15.88 -8.87
CA ASP A 345 25.61 -16.92 -7.86
C ASP A 345 26.96 -17.56 -8.23
N GLU A 346 28.02 -17.29 -7.47
CA GLU A 346 29.26 -18.08 -7.56
C GLU A 346 28.88 -19.52 -7.22
N ASP A 347 28.93 -20.37 -8.24
CA ASP A 347 28.69 -21.81 -8.27
C ASP A 347 28.27 -22.47 -6.93
N GLU A 348 26.97 -22.74 -6.77
CA GLU A 348 26.45 -23.75 -5.82
C GLU A 348 26.91 -25.16 -6.27
N GLU A 349 28.21 -25.46 -6.18
CA GLU A 349 28.71 -26.83 -6.18
C GLU A 349 28.55 -27.43 -4.77
N GLN A 350 27.45 -28.18 -4.60
CA GLN A 350 27.29 -29.35 -3.71
C GLN A 350 28.02 -29.36 -2.35
N GLY A 351 27.27 -29.26 -1.26
CA GLY A 351 27.70 -29.78 0.04
C GLY A 351 26.81 -29.34 1.20
N GLU A 352 25.97 -30.23 1.69
CA GLU A 352 25.44 -30.12 3.06
C GLU A 352 26.61 -30.08 4.06
N GLU A 353 26.39 -29.32 5.14
CA GLU A 353 27.19 -29.25 6.38
C GLU A 353 28.49 -28.44 6.36
N GLY A 354 28.47 -27.28 7.04
CA GLY A 354 29.67 -26.58 7.46
C GLY A 354 29.42 -25.10 7.73
N ALA A 355 29.08 -24.78 8.98
CA ALA A 355 29.04 -23.41 9.47
C ALA A 355 30.42 -22.73 9.44
N GLU A 356 30.38 -21.41 9.41
CA GLU A 356 31.44 -20.43 9.69
C GLU A 356 32.29 -19.94 8.51
N GLY A 357 31.95 -18.72 8.07
CA GLY A 357 32.73 -17.92 7.13
C GLY A 357 31.87 -16.91 6.36
N VAL A 358 30.88 -16.27 7.00
CA VAL A 358 30.18 -15.13 6.37
C VAL A 358 31.07 -13.91 6.51
N ASP A 359 31.54 -13.41 5.38
CA ASP A 359 32.26 -12.14 5.25
C ASP A 359 31.36 -11.00 5.74
N ASP A 360 31.55 -10.61 7.00
CA ASP A 360 30.75 -9.63 7.76
C ASP A 360 30.91 -8.18 7.25
N ASP A 361 31.76 -7.96 6.24
CA ASP A 361 32.09 -6.63 5.70
C ASP A 361 31.18 -6.17 4.55
N ALA A 362 30.55 -7.08 3.79
CA ALA A 362 29.68 -6.71 2.66
C ALA A 362 28.29 -6.23 3.12
N ASP A 363 27.67 -6.94 4.07
CA ASP A 363 26.36 -6.60 4.62
C ASP A 363 26.41 -5.33 5.50
N ALA A 364 27.55 -5.07 6.16
CA ALA A 364 27.75 -3.88 6.96
C ALA A 364 27.84 -2.59 6.12
N VAL A 365 28.42 -2.67 4.91
CA VAL A 365 28.52 -1.54 3.97
C VAL A 365 27.16 -1.21 3.36
N ASP A 366 26.35 -2.23 3.03
CA ASP A 366 25.01 -2.02 2.45
C ASP A 366 24.03 -1.44 3.48
N LEU A 367 24.06 -1.92 4.73
CA LEU A 367 23.28 -1.32 5.83
C LEU A 367 23.72 0.10 6.18
N ALA A 368 25.02 0.40 6.12
CA ALA A 368 25.54 1.76 6.36
C ALA A 368 25.13 2.73 5.24
N LYS A 369 25.18 2.29 3.98
CA LYS A 369 24.74 3.06 2.80
C LYS A 369 23.22 3.25 2.82
N PHE A 370 22.45 2.21 3.15
CA PHE A 370 21.00 2.29 3.33
C PHE A 370 20.62 3.25 4.47
N ARG A 371 21.39 3.25 5.58
CA ARG A 371 21.23 4.20 6.69
C ARG A 371 21.59 5.63 6.29
N GLN A 372 22.62 5.84 5.48
CA GLN A 372 22.98 7.16 4.92
C GLN A 372 21.95 7.70 3.93
N ILE A 373 21.37 6.83 3.10
CA ILE A 373 20.26 7.14 2.19
C ILE A 373 19.01 7.54 3.01
N LEU A 374 18.65 6.77 4.05
CA LEU A 374 17.57 7.12 4.98
C LEU A 374 17.84 8.43 5.74
N ASN A 375 19.11 8.74 6.00
CA ASN A 375 19.54 9.98 6.64
C ASN A 375 19.51 11.17 5.66
N GLY A 376 19.46 10.94 4.33
CA GLY A 376 19.50 11.98 3.30
C GLY A 376 20.86 12.70 3.19
N GLU A 377 21.93 12.05 3.65
CA GLU A 377 23.31 12.56 3.69
C GLU A 377 24.02 12.48 2.34
N ASP A 378 23.52 11.68 1.41
CA ASP A 378 24.10 11.49 0.09
C ASP A 378 23.66 12.60 -0.90
N PRO A 379 24.56 13.13 -1.75
CA PRO A 379 24.14 13.86 -2.94
C PRO A 379 23.19 12.99 -3.79
N PRO A 380 22.27 13.59 -4.56
CA PRO A 380 21.39 12.82 -5.43
C PRO A 380 22.24 11.89 -6.31
N PRO A 381 21.87 10.59 -6.42
CA PRO A 381 22.71 9.63 -7.12
C PRO A 381 23.03 10.14 -8.53
N PRO A 382 24.27 9.94 -9.01
CA PRO A 382 24.72 10.53 -10.25
C PRO A 382 23.85 10.07 -11.41
N LEU A 383 23.76 10.90 -12.46
CA LEU A 383 23.23 10.43 -13.73
C LEU A 383 24.21 9.42 -14.30
N ARG A 384 23.75 8.22 -14.65
CA ARG A 384 24.60 7.12 -15.13
C ARG A 384 24.28 6.81 -16.57
N GLU A 385 25.31 6.57 -17.37
CA GLU A 385 25.13 5.88 -18.65
C GLU A 385 24.80 4.41 -18.38
N ALA A 386 23.82 3.90 -19.11
CA ALA A 386 23.37 2.53 -18.92
C ALA A 386 22.89 1.90 -20.22
N VAL A 387 22.87 0.57 -20.22
CA VAL A 387 22.37 -0.24 -21.32
C VAL A 387 21.11 -0.96 -20.88
N LEU A 388 20.01 -0.69 -21.56
CA LEU A 388 18.71 -1.30 -21.31
C LEU A 388 18.50 -2.51 -22.22
N TYR A 389 18.24 -3.66 -21.62
CA TYR A 389 17.94 -4.93 -22.29
C TYR A 389 16.43 -5.19 -22.28
N GLY A 390 15.87 -5.43 -23.47
CA GLY A 390 14.45 -5.68 -23.68
C GLY A 390 13.73 -4.51 -24.36
N ALA A 391 12.52 -4.75 -24.85
CA ALA A 391 11.73 -3.73 -25.53
C ALA A 391 10.86 -2.98 -24.49
N PRO A 392 11.22 -1.76 -24.05
CA PRO A 392 10.42 -1.02 -23.10
C PRO A 392 9.03 -0.74 -23.65
N CYS A 393 8.00 -1.17 -22.92
CA CYS A 393 6.62 -0.76 -23.11
C CYS A 393 5.88 -0.80 -21.77
N THR A 394 4.75 -0.13 -21.66
CA THR A 394 3.94 -0.16 -20.43
C THR A 394 3.62 -1.61 -20.05
N GLY A 395 4.01 -2.02 -18.83
CA GLY A 395 3.82 -3.39 -18.37
C GLY A 395 4.97 -4.36 -18.70
N ALA A 396 6.02 -3.95 -19.40
CA ALA A 396 7.18 -4.81 -19.68
C ALA A 396 8.09 -5.00 -18.45
N GLU A 397 8.94 -6.02 -18.53
CA GLU A 397 10.14 -6.17 -17.72
C GLU A 397 11.36 -5.86 -18.57
N VAL A 398 12.35 -5.25 -17.93
CA VAL A 398 13.64 -4.87 -18.52
C VAL A 398 14.77 -5.20 -17.54
N ALA A 399 15.98 -5.35 -18.07
CA ALA A 399 17.21 -5.38 -17.30
C ALA A 399 18.10 -4.20 -17.72
N LEU A 400 18.93 -3.73 -16.80
CA LEU A 400 19.76 -2.56 -16.95
C LEU A 400 21.18 -2.92 -16.54
N ALA A 401 22.17 -2.57 -17.35
CA ALA A 401 23.57 -2.61 -16.95
C ALA A 401 24.07 -1.18 -16.77
N ALA A 402 24.49 -0.84 -15.56
CA ALA A 402 24.96 0.50 -15.21
C ALA A 402 26.05 0.41 -14.14
N ARG A 403 26.98 1.36 -14.14
CA ARG A 403 27.96 1.48 -13.04
C ARG A 403 27.28 2.18 -11.85
N PRO A 404 27.30 1.63 -10.62
CA PRO A 404 26.53 2.19 -9.51
C PRO A 404 27.06 3.55 -9.05
N ASP A 405 28.38 3.74 -8.95
CA ASP A 405 29.01 4.99 -8.52
C ASP A 405 30.43 5.17 -9.12
N GLU A 406 31.05 6.33 -8.87
CA GLU A 406 32.41 6.63 -9.36
C GLU A 406 33.47 5.72 -8.72
N GLU A 407 33.23 5.25 -7.50
CA GLU A 407 34.19 4.53 -6.65
C GLU A 407 34.22 3.03 -6.94
N THR A 408 33.09 2.47 -7.38
CA THR A 408 32.95 1.06 -7.74
C THR A 408 33.14 0.89 -9.25
N PRO A 409 34.25 0.31 -9.71
CA PRO A 409 34.51 0.14 -11.15
C PRO A 409 33.62 -0.94 -11.78
N GLU A 410 33.01 -1.81 -10.97
CA GLU A 410 32.20 -2.93 -11.43
C GLU A 410 30.84 -2.49 -11.98
N VAL A 411 30.46 -3.07 -13.11
CA VAL A 411 29.15 -2.83 -13.74
C VAL A 411 28.12 -3.73 -13.09
N LEU A 412 27.12 -3.12 -12.45
CA LEU A 412 26.02 -3.83 -11.84
C LEU A 412 24.92 -4.07 -12.86
N VAL A 413 24.39 -5.29 -12.86
CA VAL A 413 23.20 -5.63 -13.63
C VAL A 413 21.98 -5.57 -12.72
N GLU A 414 21.08 -4.65 -13.00
CA GLU A 414 19.84 -4.45 -12.26
C GLU A 414 18.63 -5.00 -13.03
N CYS A 415 17.74 -5.72 -12.35
CA CYS A 415 16.51 -6.26 -12.94
C CYS A 415 15.28 -5.49 -12.44
N SER A 416 14.33 -5.22 -13.33
CA SER A 416 13.07 -4.56 -12.95
C SER A 416 12.18 -5.44 -12.02
N VAL A 417 11.88 -4.91 -10.84
CA VAL A 417 11.01 -5.54 -9.81
C VAL A 417 9.58 -5.03 -9.90
N THR A 418 9.35 -3.96 -10.64
CA THR A 418 8.03 -3.48 -11.01
C THR A 418 7.94 -3.29 -12.51
N ALA A 419 6.72 -3.36 -13.04
CA ALA A 419 6.52 -3.19 -14.47
C ALA A 419 6.87 -1.77 -14.92
N VAL A 420 7.42 -1.64 -16.12
CA VAL A 420 7.74 -0.35 -16.74
C VAL A 420 6.50 0.54 -16.80
N LYS A 421 6.62 1.78 -16.32
CA LYS A 421 5.59 2.82 -16.38
C LYS A 421 6.11 4.06 -17.12
N PRO A 422 5.27 4.69 -17.96
CA PRO A 422 5.66 5.93 -18.64
C PRO A 422 5.73 7.10 -17.65
N ALA A 423 6.68 8.01 -17.88
CA ALA A 423 6.87 9.21 -17.08
C ALA A 423 5.88 10.32 -17.49
N VAL A 424 4.58 10.07 -17.31
CA VAL A 424 3.53 11.08 -17.58
C VAL A 424 3.05 11.76 -16.29
N PRO A 425 2.58 13.02 -16.37
CA PRO A 425 1.94 13.68 -15.24
C PRO A 425 0.78 12.82 -14.71
N LYS A 426 0.84 12.47 -13.42
CA LYS A 426 -0.20 11.65 -12.77
C LYS A 426 -1.55 12.39 -12.84
N LEU A 427 -2.63 11.63 -13.10
CA LEU A 427 -4.00 12.16 -13.21
C LEU A 427 -4.46 12.86 -11.92
N LEU A 428 -4.06 12.31 -10.78
CA LEU A 428 -4.16 12.91 -9.46
C LEU A 428 -2.75 13.25 -8.99
N ARG A 429 -2.55 14.47 -8.46
CA ARG A 429 -1.28 14.89 -7.86
C ARG A 429 -0.99 13.99 -6.63
N SER A 430 -0.28 12.90 -6.86
CA SER A 430 0.29 12.06 -5.81
C SER A 430 1.46 12.80 -5.16
N ARG A 431 1.61 12.63 -3.83
CA ARG A 431 2.69 13.21 -3.00
C ARG A 431 4.11 12.96 -3.55
N SER A 432 4.31 11.89 -4.32
CA SER A 432 5.59 11.55 -4.98
C SER A 432 5.80 12.45 -6.21
N LYS A 433 6.69 13.45 -6.04
CA LYS A 433 7.10 14.43 -7.06
C LYS A 433 7.87 13.70 -8.16
N SER A 434 7.57 14.02 -9.42
CA SER A 434 8.46 13.63 -10.52
C SER A 434 9.77 14.43 -10.42
N PRO A 435 10.94 13.88 -10.80
CA PRO A 435 12.20 14.63 -10.89
C PRO A 435 12.06 15.92 -11.71
N ALA A 436 11.18 15.93 -12.73
CA ALA A 436 10.88 17.09 -13.56
C ALA A 436 10.06 18.19 -12.84
N GLU A 437 9.31 17.87 -11.78
CA GLU A 437 8.73 18.89 -10.86
C GLU A 437 9.75 19.32 -9.78
N GLY A 438 10.78 18.51 -9.52
CA GLY A 438 11.87 18.78 -8.57
C GLY A 438 12.92 19.77 -9.07
N THR A 439 13.07 19.95 -10.38
CA THR A 439 14.01 20.92 -10.97
C THR A 439 13.44 22.35 -11.05
N GLY A 440 12.12 22.53 -10.92
CA GLY A 440 11.46 23.83 -11.11
C GLY A 440 10.81 24.47 -9.87
N ARG A 441 10.70 23.76 -8.74
CA ARG A 441 10.07 24.34 -7.53
C ARG A 441 10.52 23.66 -6.24
N LYS A 442 11.83 23.69 -5.96
CA LYS A 442 12.25 23.87 -4.56
C LYS A 442 11.78 25.28 -4.21
N GLY A 443 10.80 25.40 -3.31
CA GLY A 443 10.63 26.69 -2.61
C GLY A 443 12.02 27.11 -2.14
N PRO A 444 12.42 28.37 -2.31
CA PRO A 444 13.78 28.80 -1.98
C PRO A 444 14.04 28.38 -0.54
N ARG A 445 14.86 27.33 -0.35
CA ARG A 445 15.48 27.08 0.96
C ARG A 445 16.21 28.37 1.24
N ARG A 446 15.75 29.12 2.24
CA ARG A 446 16.47 30.33 2.63
C ARG A 446 17.90 29.90 2.95
N PRO A 447 18.91 30.56 2.37
CA PRO A 447 20.29 30.28 2.72
C PRO A 447 20.44 30.36 4.24
N VAL A 448 21.21 29.43 4.82
CA VAL A 448 21.40 29.35 6.28
C VAL A 448 21.86 30.70 6.85
N GLU A 449 22.61 31.46 6.06
CA GLU A 449 23.06 32.84 6.37
C GLU A 449 21.89 33.85 6.49
N GLU A 450 20.85 33.74 5.67
CA GLU A 450 19.64 34.58 5.77
C GLU A 450 18.83 34.23 7.02
N ILE A 451 18.74 32.93 7.34
CA ILE A 451 18.05 32.44 8.55
C ILE A 451 18.82 32.87 9.79
N ALA A 452 20.14 32.66 9.83
CA ALA A 452 21.04 33.10 10.88
C ALA A 452 20.98 34.62 11.09
N ALA A 453 20.96 35.42 10.01
CA ALA A 453 20.81 36.88 10.09
C ALA A 453 19.44 37.32 10.63
N SER A 454 18.39 36.52 10.41
CA SER A 454 17.05 36.75 10.97
C SER A 454 16.91 36.30 12.43
N MET A 455 17.84 35.49 12.94
CA MET A 455 17.86 35.04 14.33
C MET A 455 18.58 36.07 15.20
N THR A 456 17.85 36.71 16.12
CA THR A 456 18.46 37.54 17.16
C THR A 456 19.21 36.64 18.16
N PRO A 457 20.50 36.87 18.45
CA PRO A 457 21.19 36.21 19.57
C PRO A 457 20.34 36.38 20.83
N THR A 458 20.05 35.28 21.52
CA THR A 458 19.21 35.28 22.72
C THR A 458 19.99 34.66 23.86
N ASP A 459 20.14 35.40 24.96
CA ASP A 459 20.84 34.89 26.15
C ASP A 459 20.06 33.75 26.85
N GLY A 460 18.75 33.66 26.62
CA GLY A 460 17.86 32.65 27.21
C GLY A 460 17.53 31.45 26.32
N LEU A 461 17.02 30.39 26.94
CA LEU A 461 16.64 29.12 26.29
C LEU A 461 15.69 29.29 25.10
N ARG A 462 15.96 28.56 24.00
CA ARG A 462 15.04 28.46 22.85
C ARG A 462 14.25 27.16 22.90
N VAL A 463 12.92 27.26 22.72
CA VAL A 463 12.00 26.12 22.83
C VAL A 463 11.06 26.06 21.64
N TRP A 464 11.06 24.92 20.96
CA TRP A 464 10.05 24.54 19.96
C TRP A 464 9.12 23.49 20.57
N LYS A 465 7.81 23.62 20.34
CA LYS A 465 6.80 22.73 20.93
C LYS A 465 5.67 22.44 19.96
N ALA A 466 4.99 21.31 20.17
CA ALA A 466 3.74 20.99 19.50
C ALA A 466 2.75 22.17 19.55
N HIS A 467 2.46 22.73 18.37
CA HIS A 467 1.50 23.82 18.18
C HIS A 467 0.07 23.28 18.02
N GLY A 468 -0.93 24.18 17.95
CA GLY A 468 -2.34 23.79 17.98
C GLY A 468 -2.76 22.77 16.91
N LEU A 469 -2.11 22.76 15.75
CA LEU A 469 -2.43 21.82 14.66
C LEU A 469 -1.85 20.43 14.92
N SER A 470 -0.59 20.34 15.38
CA SER A 470 0.02 19.10 15.87
C SER A 470 -0.83 18.46 16.99
N ARG A 471 -1.34 19.30 17.91
CA ARG A 471 -2.24 18.84 18.97
C ARG A 471 -3.60 18.36 18.43
N ALA A 472 -4.16 19.04 17.44
CA ALA A 472 -5.41 18.62 16.80
C ALA A 472 -5.25 17.26 16.10
N VAL A 473 -4.12 17.02 15.44
CA VAL A 473 -3.76 15.71 14.88
C VAL A 473 -3.66 14.66 15.98
N GLY A 474 -2.98 14.98 17.09
CA GLY A 474 -2.90 14.10 18.25
C GLY A 474 -4.27 13.75 18.86
N VAL A 475 -5.17 14.72 18.98
CA VAL A 475 -6.56 14.50 19.44
C VAL A 475 -7.35 13.66 18.44
N GLY A 476 -7.21 13.89 17.13
CA GLY A 476 -7.84 13.08 16.10
C GLY A 476 -7.38 11.61 16.15
N LEU A 477 -6.07 11.39 16.29
CA LEU A 477 -5.51 10.05 16.46
C LEU A 477 -5.99 9.38 17.77
N LEU A 478 -6.16 10.16 18.85
CA LEU A 478 -6.71 9.67 20.12
C LEU A 478 -8.17 9.26 19.98
N LEU A 479 -8.99 9.99 19.21
CA LEU A 479 -10.37 9.61 18.90
C LEU A 479 -10.44 8.34 18.06
N VAL A 480 -9.58 8.22 17.04
CA VAL A 480 -9.46 7.00 16.22
C VAL A 480 -9.04 5.81 17.07
N GLN A 481 -8.09 6.02 18.00
CA GLN A 481 -7.68 5.00 18.96
C GLN A 481 -8.83 4.58 19.87
N GLY A 482 -9.52 5.55 20.48
CA GLY A 482 -10.63 5.27 21.40
C GLY A 482 -11.79 4.55 20.72
N GLY A 483 -12.19 5.02 19.54
CA GLY A 483 -13.26 4.41 18.74
C GLY A 483 -12.87 3.06 18.14
N GLY A 484 -11.63 2.91 17.68
CA GLY A 484 -11.13 1.62 17.19
C GLY A 484 -10.98 0.58 18.30
N MET A 485 -10.63 1.00 19.52
CA MET A 485 -10.57 0.10 20.67
C MET A 485 -11.94 -0.26 21.20
N TRP A 486 -12.92 0.66 21.13
CA TRP A 486 -14.32 0.35 21.42
C TRP A 486 -14.87 -0.67 20.42
N ALA A 487 -14.81 -0.38 19.12
CA ALA A 487 -15.30 -1.25 18.06
C ALA A 487 -14.62 -2.62 17.95
N MET A 488 -13.45 -2.82 18.58
CA MET A 488 -12.75 -4.11 18.59
C MET A 488 -12.93 -4.90 19.90
N LEU A 489 -13.37 -4.24 20.98
CA LEU A 489 -13.56 -4.86 22.29
C LEU A 489 -15.03 -5.07 22.64
N ASP A 490 -15.97 -4.38 21.97
CA ASP A 490 -17.43 -4.59 22.10
C ASP A 490 -17.80 -6.07 21.84
N ASP A 491 -17.32 -6.65 20.73
CA ASP A 491 -17.66 -8.02 20.30
C ASP A 491 -16.95 -9.16 21.08
N GLY A 492 -16.23 -8.87 22.18
CA GLY A 492 -15.46 -9.86 22.93
C GLY A 492 -14.18 -10.37 22.21
N PHE A 493 -13.64 -11.53 22.66
CA PHE A 493 -12.35 -12.06 22.17
C PHE A 493 -12.43 -12.48 20.69
N SER A 494 -11.78 -11.70 19.81
CA SER A 494 -11.69 -11.99 18.37
C SER A 494 -10.24 -11.98 17.86
N TRP A 495 -9.98 -12.67 16.75
CA TRP A 495 -8.66 -12.70 16.10
C TRP A 495 -8.18 -11.32 15.61
N THR A 496 -9.07 -10.33 15.56
CA THR A 496 -8.73 -8.94 15.25
C THR A 496 -7.92 -8.27 16.36
N TRP A 497 -7.90 -8.84 17.58
CA TRP A 497 -7.08 -8.35 18.70
C TRP A 497 -5.57 -8.39 18.39
N LEU A 498 -5.12 -9.24 17.47
CA LEU A 498 -3.74 -9.23 16.98
C LEU A 498 -3.39 -7.90 16.30
N TRP A 499 -4.34 -7.25 15.62
CA TRP A 499 -4.14 -5.91 15.05
C TRP A 499 -4.03 -4.84 16.13
N LEU A 500 -4.72 -4.97 17.27
CA LEU A 500 -4.51 -4.10 18.42
C LEU A 500 -3.09 -4.26 18.97
N VAL A 501 -2.62 -5.50 19.18
CA VAL A 501 -1.28 -5.76 19.71
C VAL A 501 -0.18 -5.17 18.81
N ILE A 502 -0.37 -5.21 17.49
CA ILE A 502 0.61 -4.70 16.51
C ILE A 502 0.47 -3.18 16.28
N GLY A 503 -0.76 -2.67 16.13
CA GLY A 503 -1.03 -1.30 15.73
C GLY A 503 -1.06 -0.30 16.89
N LEU A 504 -1.49 -0.74 18.08
CA LEU A 504 -1.64 0.13 19.25
C LEU A 504 -0.30 0.73 19.72
N PRO A 505 0.83 -0.02 19.81
CA PRO A 505 2.12 0.57 20.21
C PRO A 505 2.59 1.69 19.26
N TRP A 506 2.35 1.52 17.95
CA TRP A 506 2.66 2.54 16.94
C TRP A 506 1.76 3.77 17.10
N LEU A 507 0.45 3.55 17.24
CA LEU A 507 -0.54 4.63 17.39
C LEU A 507 -0.30 5.43 18.69
N MET A 508 0.02 4.77 19.80
CA MET A 508 0.42 5.40 21.06
C MET A 508 1.63 6.30 20.90
N THR A 509 2.65 5.81 20.20
CA THR A 509 3.87 6.56 19.93
C THR A 509 3.56 7.80 19.08
N ALA A 510 2.69 7.68 18.08
CA ALA A 510 2.26 8.77 17.23
C ALA A 510 1.41 9.81 18.00
N VAL A 511 0.43 9.38 18.80
CA VAL A 511 -0.42 10.26 19.63
C VAL A 511 0.43 11.02 20.64
N ALA A 512 1.30 10.33 21.37
CA ALA A 512 2.18 10.93 22.37
C ALA A 512 3.12 11.97 21.71
N THR A 513 3.73 11.63 20.59
CA THR A 513 4.64 12.53 19.88
C THR A 513 3.89 13.76 19.34
N ALA A 514 2.73 13.57 18.69
CA ALA A 514 1.94 14.68 18.14
C ALA A 514 1.48 15.69 19.20
N LEU A 515 1.12 15.20 20.39
CA LEU A 515 0.62 16.02 21.50
C LEU A 515 1.74 16.78 22.22
N THR A 516 2.93 16.16 22.36
CA THR A 516 3.94 16.63 23.33
C THR A 516 5.35 16.76 22.80
N TRP A 517 5.59 16.63 21.49
CA TRP A 517 6.93 16.86 20.96
C TRP A 517 7.42 18.26 21.36
N ARG A 518 8.65 18.30 21.85
CA ARG A 518 9.31 19.50 22.32
C ARG A 518 10.81 19.36 22.10
N ILE A 519 11.41 20.42 21.59
CA ILE A 519 12.86 20.54 21.46
C ILE A 519 13.25 21.79 22.24
N THR A 520 14.14 21.64 23.23
CA THR A 520 14.71 22.76 23.99
C THR A 520 16.20 22.82 23.68
N ALA A 521 16.67 23.94 23.14
CA ALA A 521 18.09 24.21 22.95
C ALA A 521 18.69 24.88 24.19
N ASP A 522 19.85 24.37 24.58
CA ASP A 522 20.63 24.68 25.79
C ASP A 522 22.08 25.00 25.36
N ARG A 523 22.89 25.59 26.25
CA ARG A 523 24.34 25.77 26.10
C ARG A 523 25.04 24.49 25.67
N ASP A 524 24.72 23.38 26.32
CA ASP A 524 25.46 22.14 26.17
C ASP A 524 24.85 21.17 25.14
N GLY A 525 23.65 21.46 24.61
CA GLY A 525 23.03 20.59 23.61
C GLY A 525 21.54 20.82 23.37
N LEU A 526 20.88 19.79 22.84
CA LEU A 526 19.45 19.73 22.59
C LEU A 526 18.77 18.72 23.50
N TRP A 527 17.70 19.15 24.16
CA TRP A 527 16.76 18.27 24.85
C TRP A 527 15.59 17.97 23.93
N VAL A 528 15.45 16.69 23.55
CA VAL A 528 14.40 16.21 22.65
C VAL A 528 13.42 15.36 23.43
N THR A 529 12.19 15.85 23.57
CA THR A 529 11.08 15.10 24.19
C THR A 529 10.38 14.26 23.12
N GLY A 530 10.62 12.96 23.13
CA GLY A 530 9.87 11.98 22.33
C GLY A 530 8.66 11.42 23.10
N ALA A 531 7.98 10.44 22.50
CA ALA A 531 6.83 9.77 23.13
C ALA A 531 7.16 9.15 24.51
N TRP A 532 8.29 8.44 24.59
CA TRP A 532 8.60 7.56 25.72
C TRP A 532 9.67 8.09 26.67
N ARG A 533 10.59 8.90 26.16
CA ARG A 533 11.77 9.38 26.90
C ARG A 533 12.17 10.77 26.43
N VAL A 534 12.83 11.51 27.31
CA VAL A 534 13.56 12.73 26.97
C VAL A 534 15.01 12.35 26.73
N ARG A 535 15.58 12.74 25.58
CA ARG A 535 16.99 12.50 25.24
C ARG A 535 17.74 13.83 25.22
N ARG A 536 18.92 13.88 25.85
CA ARG A 536 19.88 14.97 25.69
C ARG A 536 20.87 14.59 24.60
N ILE A 537 21.06 15.47 23.64
CA ILE A 537 22.03 15.31 22.54
C ILE A 537 23.00 16.47 22.63
N GLU A 538 24.28 16.19 22.85
CA GLU A 538 25.31 17.23 22.89
C GLU A 538 25.52 17.84 21.50
N TRP A 539 25.89 19.13 21.44
CA TRP A 539 26.08 19.82 20.16
C TRP A 539 27.09 19.14 19.25
N ASP A 540 28.16 18.59 19.81
CA ASP A 540 29.24 17.92 19.07
C ASP A 540 28.82 16.55 18.50
N ALA A 541 27.76 15.95 19.06
CA ALA A 541 27.21 14.69 18.58
C ALA A 541 26.21 14.87 17.42
N ILE A 542 25.73 16.09 17.17
CA ILE A 542 24.72 16.37 16.13
C ILE A 542 25.41 16.48 14.78
N THR A 543 25.15 15.50 13.90
CA THR A 543 25.71 15.48 12.53
C THR A 543 24.80 16.19 11.53
N ALA A 544 23.48 16.05 11.68
CA ALA A 544 22.51 16.67 10.79
C ALA A 544 21.17 16.91 11.47
N VAL A 545 20.48 17.98 11.06
CA VAL A 545 19.08 18.23 11.40
C VAL A 545 18.28 18.39 10.12
N ARG A 546 17.24 17.56 9.92
CA ARG A 546 16.38 17.58 8.74
C ARG A 546 14.91 17.42 9.11
N HIS A 547 14.04 18.01 8.29
CA HIS A 547 12.60 17.73 8.31
C HIS A 547 12.29 16.64 7.28
N SER A 548 11.71 15.51 7.71
CA SER A 548 11.13 14.46 6.87
C SER A 548 9.62 14.70 6.72
N GLU A 549 8.95 14.07 5.75
CA GLU A 549 7.58 14.43 5.29
C GLU A 549 6.57 14.80 6.39
N ASP A 550 6.57 14.11 7.54
CA ASP A 550 5.70 14.37 8.69
C ASP A 550 6.48 14.51 10.03
N GLY A 551 7.81 14.70 10.01
CA GLY A 551 8.67 14.60 11.22
C GLY A 551 9.96 15.44 11.21
N ILE A 552 10.59 15.54 12.38
CA ILE A 552 11.94 16.13 12.54
C ILE A 552 12.91 14.99 12.88
N ARG A 553 14.00 14.86 12.11
CA ARG A 553 15.09 13.91 12.36
C ARG A 553 16.36 14.64 12.75
N ILE A 554 16.95 14.21 13.88
CA ILE A 554 18.24 14.67 14.37
C ILE A 554 19.20 13.49 14.30
N GLY A 555 20.17 13.60 13.39
CA GLY A 555 21.24 12.63 13.19
C GLY A 555 22.30 12.75 14.27
N THR A 556 22.68 11.62 14.86
CA THR A 556 23.77 11.52 15.83
C THR A 556 24.82 10.56 15.27
N GLY A 557 26.11 10.89 15.40
CA GLY A 557 27.21 10.17 14.73
C GLY A 557 27.30 8.64 15.00
N LYS A 558 28.20 7.96 14.28
CA LYS A 558 28.39 6.49 14.34
C LYS A 558 28.46 5.98 15.79
N GLY A 559 27.46 5.19 16.18
CA GLY A 559 27.38 4.55 17.51
C GLY A 559 26.21 4.99 18.41
N SER A 560 25.39 5.96 17.97
CA SER A 560 24.23 6.43 18.73
C SER A 560 22.94 6.43 17.88
N ASP A 561 21.80 6.07 18.49
CA ASP A 561 20.52 6.00 17.80
C ASP A 561 20.01 7.40 17.40
N ASN A 562 19.84 7.61 16.09
CA ASN A 562 19.17 8.79 15.54
C ASN A 562 17.84 9.06 16.25
N VAL A 563 17.54 10.34 16.47
CA VAL A 563 16.31 10.75 17.13
C VAL A 563 15.30 11.23 16.10
N GLU A 564 14.21 10.48 15.97
CA GLU A 564 13.09 10.82 15.09
C GLU A 564 11.88 11.25 15.92
N LEU A 565 11.34 12.42 15.58
CA LEU A 565 10.05 12.91 16.06
C LEU A 565 9.05 12.79 14.92
N SER A 566 8.11 11.86 15.03
CA SER A 566 7.00 11.71 14.09
C SER A 566 5.73 11.31 14.83
N PRO A 567 4.57 11.94 14.55
CA PRO A 567 4.37 13.09 13.67
C PRO A 567 4.58 14.43 14.42
N THR A 568 5.14 15.44 13.74
CA THR A 568 5.39 16.79 14.31
C THR A 568 4.42 17.86 13.81
N GLY A 569 3.53 17.52 12.88
CA GLY A 569 2.51 18.41 12.32
C GLY A 569 1.92 17.85 11.03
N TRP A 570 1.18 18.69 10.30
CA TRP A 570 0.63 18.33 8.99
C TRP A 570 0.94 19.43 7.98
N ALA A 571 2.16 19.40 7.43
CA ALA A 571 2.73 20.47 6.59
C ALA A 571 1.85 20.81 5.37
N TRP A 572 1.13 19.83 4.82
CA TRP A 572 0.18 20.05 3.73
C TRP A 572 -0.99 20.96 4.13
N LEU A 573 -1.59 20.74 5.30
CA LEU A 573 -2.72 21.50 5.80
C LEU A 573 -2.30 22.92 6.17
N GLU A 574 -1.12 23.08 6.78
CA GLU A 574 -0.56 24.39 7.15
C GLU A 574 -0.31 25.27 5.91
N ARG A 575 0.28 24.71 4.85
CA ARG A 575 0.48 25.41 3.58
C ARG A 575 -0.85 25.82 2.93
N ARG A 576 -1.87 24.96 3.02
CA ARG A 576 -3.21 25.25 2.50
C ARG A 576 -3.92 26.38 3.27
N LEU A 577 -3.62 26.52 4.55
CA LEU A 577 -4.06 27.64 5.39
C LEU A 577 -3.19 28.90 5.25
N GLY A 578 -2.25 28.92 4.30
CA GLY A 578 -1.36 30.05 4.05
C GLY A 578 -0.29 30.26 5.13
N ARG A 579 -0.04 29.25 5.97
CA ARG A 579 0.97 29.30 7.03
C ARG A 579 2.24 28.56 6.62
N GLU A 580 3.38 29.07 7.07
CA GLU A 580 4.67 28.39 6.94
C GLU A 580 4.71 27.18 7.90
N PRO A 581 5.09 25.97 7.45
CA PRO A 581 5.07 24.79 8.30
C PRO A 581 5.97 24.93 9.53
N TYR A 582 5.39 24.79 10.72
CA TYR A 582 6.10 25.10 11.96
C TYR A 582 7.27 24.14 12.23
N ALA A 583 7.09 22.86 11.91
CA ALA A 583 8.14 21.84 12.04
C ALA A 583 9.30 22.05 11.04
N GLU A 584 9.02 22.52 9.83
CA GLU A 584 10.05 22.87 8.84
C GLU A 584 10.90 24.03 9.34
N ARG A 585 10.24 25.09 9.84
CA ARG A 585 10.92 26.24 10.45
C ARG A 585 11.77 25.85 11.66
N ALA A 586 11.26 24.97 12.53
CA ALA A 586 12.02 24.49 13.69
C ALA A 586 13.29 23.73 13.27
N ALA A 587 13.20 22.89 12.23
CA ALA A 587 14.37 22.17 11.70
C ALA A 587 15.39 23.12 11.04
N GLU A 588 14.93 24.17 10.35
CA GLU A 588 15.81 25.18 9.74
C GLU A 588 16.52 26.04 10.80
N GLU A 589 15.82 26.48 11.85
CA GLU A 589 16.41 27.22 12.97
C GLU A 589 17.42 26.36 13.77
N LEU A 590 17.12 25.08 13.98
CA LEU A 590 18.05 24.13 14.62
C LEU A 590 19.31 23.91 13.78
N ARG A 591 19.16 23.84 12.46
CA ARG A 591 20.31 23.72 11.53
C ARG A 591 21.19 24.96 11.55
N ALA A 592 20.60 26.15 11.70
CA ALA A 592 21.36 27.40 11.87
C ALA A 592 22.17 27.39 13.18
N LEU A 593 21.61 26.90 14.29
CA LEU A 593 22.33 26.75 15.57
C LEU A 593 23.46 25.71 15.55
N GLN A 594 23.29 24.66 14.74
CA GLN A 594 24.33 23.66 14.53
C GLN A 594 25.53 24.29 13.81
N LEU A 595 25.29 25.05 12.74
CA LEU A 595 26.32 25.63 11.86
C LEU A 595 26.92 26.94 12.39
N GLY A 596 26.22 27.68 13.25
CA GLY A 596 26.67 28.93 13.88
C GLY A 596 26.76 28.80 15.40
N PRO A 597 27.93 28.43 15.96
CA PRO A 597 28.12 28.29 17.40
C PRO A 597 27.82 29.56 18.20
N GLU A 598 28.05 30.73 17.60
CA GLU A 598 27.76 32.04 18.18
C GLU A 598 26.26 32.32 18.43
N LEU A 599 25.36 31.51 17.85
CA LEU A 599 23.91 31.65 18.02
C LEU A 599 23.35 30.77 19.14
N ARG A 600 24.18 29.91 19.76
CA ARG A 600 23.75 28.96 20.79
C ARG A 600 23.38 29.68 22.11
N PRO A 601 22.31 29.24 22.81
CA PRO A 601 21.94 29.83 24.10
C PRO A 601 23.06 29.70 25.15
N ALA A 602 23.19 30.66 26.06
CA ALA A 602 24.18 30.62 27.14
C ALA A 602 23.65 29.97 28.43
N GLU A 603 22.32 29.88 28.57
CA GLU A 603 21.63 29.37 29.76
C GLU A 603 21.47 27.84 29.74
N GLU A 604 21.64 27.21 30.90
CA GLU A 604 21.40 25.77 31.11
C GLU A 604 19.93 25.47 31.40
N ALA A 605 19.36 24.43 30.79
CA ALA A 605 17.93 24.14 30.87
C ALA A 605 17.56 23.51 32.23
N PRO A 606 16.76 24.18 33.08
CA PRO A 606 16.29 23.60 34.34
C PRO A 606 15.36 22.41 34.08
N ALA A 607 15.31 21.44 35.01
CA ALA A 607 14.56 20.18 34.86
C ALA A 607 13.10 20.37 34.38
N ALA A 608 12.42 21.43 34.85
CA ALA A 608 11.04 21.75 34.45
C ALA A 608 10.88 22.14 32.96
N ARG A 609 11.97 22.48 32.25
CA ARG A 609 11.96 22.91 30.84
C ARG A 609 12.55 21.88 29.87
N GLN A 610 12.99 20.73 30.38
CA GLN A 610 13.51 19.59 29.60
C GLN A 610 12.39 18.77 28.93
N GLY A 611 11.14 18.96 29.38
CA GLY A 611 9.94 18.28 28.87
C GLY A 611 9.60 17.01 29.66
N MET A 612 8.40 16.45 29.44
CA MET A 612 7.95 15.20 30.05
C MET A 612 7.40 14.26 28.97
N PRO A 613 7.79 12.98 28.96
CA PRO A 613 7.22 12.00 28.03
C PRO A 613 5.81 11.63 28.47
N VAL A 614 4.85 11.70 27.56
CA VAL A 614 3.42 11.44 27.85
C VAL A 614 2.97 10.05 27.36
N GLY A 615 3.87 9.26 26.77
CA GLY A 615 3.63 7.85 26.42
C GLY A 615 3.17 7.00 27.62
N PRO A 616 3.90 6.96 28.75
CA PRO A 616 3.50 6.15 29.91
C PRO A 616 2.09 6.47 30.47
N PRO A 617 1.70 7.74 30.71
CA PRO A 617 0.34 8.03 31.15
C PRO A 617 -0.73 7.77 30.06
N LEU A 618 -0.40 7.90 28.77
CA LEU A 618 -1.32 7.52 27.68
C LEU A 618 -1.58 6.01 27.63
N VAL A 619 -0.57 5.19 27.90
CA VAL A 619 -0.74 3.73 28.04
C VAL A 619 -1.70 3.43 29.19
N ALA A 620 -1.50 4.05 30.36
CA ALA A 620 -2.38 3.86 31.50
C ALA A 620 -3.83 4.26 31.19
N LEU A 621 -4.02 5.43 30.55
CA LEU A 621 -5.35 5.89 30.14
C LEU A 621 -6.02 4.92 29.16
N SER A 622 -5.26 4.35 28.24
CA SER A 622 -5.80 3.44 27.24
C SER A 622 -6.10 2.06 27.82
N VAL A 623 -5.26 1.55 28.73
CA VAL A 623 -5.59 0.33 29.47
C VAL A 623 -6.87 0.52 30.28
N LEU A 624 -7.05 1.67 30.93
CA LEU A 624 -8.28 2.02 31.64
C LEU A 624 -9.48 2.13 30.70
N TRP A 625 -9.32 2.72 29.52
CA TRP A 625 -10.38 2.79 28.51
C TRP A 625 -10.77 1.39 28.01
N GLY A 626 -9.80 0.53 27.71
CA GLY A 626 -10.07 -0.84 27.26
C GLY A 626 -10.73 -1.67 28.36
N ALA A 627 -10.31 -1.52 29.61
CA ALA A 627 -10.97 -2.15 30.74
C ALA A 627 -12.39 -1.61 30.95
N ALA A 628 -12.63 -0.31 30.74
CA ALA A 628 -13.96 0.26 30.81
C ALA A 628 -14.88 -0.26 29.70
N VAL A 629 -14.38 -0.38 28.47
CA VAL A 629 -15.13 -0.98 27.36
C VAL A 629 -15.48 -2.44 27.65
N LEU A 630 -14.54 -3.23 28.16
CA LEU A 630 -14.80 -4.64 28.53
C LEU A 630 -15.74 -4.83 29.74
N LEU A 631 -16.05 -3.76 30.47
CA LEU A 631 -16.95 -3.76 31.62
C LEU A 631 -18.32 -3.15 31.32
N LEU A 632 -18.43 -2.46 30.18
CA LEU A 632 -19.70 -2.03 29.60
C LEU A 632 -20.28 -3.19 28.82
#